data_AF-A0A3M3AAY3-F1
#
_entry.id   AF-A0A3M3AAY3-F1
#
_cell.length_a   1.000
_cell.length_b   1.000
_cell.length_c   1.000
_cell.angle_alpha   90.00
_cell.angle_beta   90.00
_cell.angle_gamma   90.00
#
_symmetry.space_group_name_H-M   'P 1'
#
loop_
_entity.id
_entity.type
_entity.pdbx_description
1 polymer ?
#
loop_
_entity_poly.entity_id
_entity_poly.type
_entity_poly.pdbx_seq_one_letter_code
_entity_poly.pdbx_strand_id
1 'polypeptide(L)' 'QAYVAAANRGRYVVENFQETPSVGDGLAVMVESYQRLHLDDLAATSLEVLKTNYPNHPQLVDGKFNPRQAEADN' A
#
# COMPACT_ATOMS: atom_id res chain seq x y z
N GLN A 1 -14.40 11.77 6.47
CA GLN A 1 -14.28 11.30 7.88
C GLN A 1 -13.79 9.84 8.00
N ALA A 2 -13.70 9.05 6.92
CA ALA A 2 -13.15 7.67 6.95
C ALA A 2 -11.61 7.58 7.06
N TYR A 3 -10.88 8.59 6.57
CA TYR A 3 -9.41 8.61 6.53
C TYR A 3 -8.74 8.54 7.91
N VAL A 4 -9.31 9.22 8.92
CA VAL A 4 -8.78 9.22 10.30
C VAL A 4 -9.08 7.87 10.99
N ALA A 5 -10.18 7.21 10.63
CA ALA A 5 -10.52 5.89 11.17
C ALA A 5 -9.61 4.77 10.60
N ALA A 6 -9.22 4.87 9.34
CA ALA A 6 -8.22 3.97 8.74
C ALA A 6 -6.83 4.16 9.37
N ALA A 7 -6.42 5.42 9.59
CA ALA A 7 -5.18 5.75 10.29
C ALA A 7 -5.18 5.20 11.73
N ASN A 8 -6.29 5.36 12.46
CA ASN A 8 -6.43 4.86 13.84
C ASN A 8 -6.53 3.31 13.91
N ARG A 9 -7.09 2.63 12.89
CA ARG A 9 -7.07 1.16 12.81
C ARG A 9 -5.69 0.61 12.42
N GLY A 10 -4.94 1.31 11.57
CA GLY A 10 -3.55 0.97 11.25
C GLY A 10 -2.67 1.00 12.49
N ARG A 11 -2.86 2.00 13.36
CA ARG A 11 -2.14 2.13 14.62
C ARG A 11 -2.31 0.92 15.55
N TYR A 12 -3.50 0.33 15.62
CA TYR A 12 -3.77 -0.83 16.48
C TYR A 12 -3.15 -2.14 15.96
N VAL A 13 -2.99 -2.27 14.64
CA VAL A 13 -2.33 -3.42 14.01
C VAL A 13 -0.81 -3.34 14.19
N VAL A 14 -0.24 -2.13 14.10
CA VAL A 14 1.21 -1.89 14.24
C VAL A 14 1.69 -1.99 15.69
N GLU A 15 0.89 -1.57 16.67
CA GLU A 15 1.28 -1.61 18.09
C GLU A 15 1.21 -3.01 18.73
N ASN A 16 0.49 -3.98 18.12
CA ASN A 16 0.28 -5.33 18.69
C ASN A 16 0.78 -6.50 17.85
N PHE A 17 1.10 -6.29 16.56
CA PHE A 17 1.79 -7.28 15.73
C PHE A 17 3.16 -6.72 15.39
N GLN A 18 4.20 -7.31 15.98
CA GLN A 18 5.56 -7.17 15.48
C GLN A 18 5.54 -7.48 13.98
N GLU A 19 5.78 -6.45 13.16
CA GLU A 19 6.26 -6.52 11.78
C GLU A 19 5.92 -7.83 11.06
N THR A 20 4.68 -7.99 10.57
CA THR A 20 4.51 -8.85 9.40
C THR A 20 4.63 -7.96 8.18
N PRO A 21 5.74 -8.05 7.40
CA PRO A 21 5.87 -7.44 6.08
C PRO A 21 4.60 -7.56 5.23
N SER A 22 3.82 -8.61 5.49
CA SER A 22 2.51 -8.92 4.94
C SER A 22 1.51 -7.76 4.88
N VAL A 23 1.48 -6.81 5.82
CA VAL A 23 0.52 -5.67 5.73
C VAL A 23 0.99 -4.64 4.70
N GLY A 24 2.30 -4.34 4.66
CA GLY A 24 2.88 -3.50 3.62
C GLY A 24 2.76 -4.15 2.24
N ASP A 25 3.05 -5.45 2.15
CA ASP A 25 2.89 -6.23 0.93
C ASP A 25 1.44 -6.25 0.45
N GLY A 26 0.47 -6.37 1.36
CA GLY A 26 -0.96 -6.34 1.03
C GLY A 26 -1.40 -4.99 0.45
N LEU A 27 -0.94 -3.87 1.04
CA LEU A 27 -1.18 -2.54 0.50
C LEU A 27 -0.54 -2.37 -0.88
N ALA A 28 0.67 -2.89 -1.09
CA ALA A 28 1.33 -2.85 -2.39
C ALA A 28 0.53 -3.63 -3.46
N VAL A 29 0.04 -4.82 -3.12
CA VAL A 29 -0.84 -5.60 -4.02
C VAL A 29 -2.14 -4.86 -4.34
N MET A 30 -2.72 -4.15 -3.37
CA MET A 30 -3.91 -3.31 -3.61
C MET A 30 -3.61 -2.17 -4.58
N VAL A 31 -2.51 -1.43 -4.38
CA VAL A 31 -2.10 -0.35 -5.29
C VAL A 31 -1.96 -0.89 -6.71
N GLU A 32 -1.24 -1.99 -6.88
CA GLU A 32 -1.01 -2.63 -8.17
C GLU A 32 -2.33 -3.09 -8.82
N SER A 33 -3.21 -3.74 -8.07
CA SER A 33 -4.50 -4.25 -8.57
C SER A 33 -5.40 -3.09 -9.02
N TYR A 34 -5.47 -2.02 -8.25
CA TYR A 34 -6.30 -0.86 -8.58
C TYR A 34 -5.75 -0.10 -9.80
N GLN A 35 -4.43 0.01 -9.96
CA GLN A 35 -3.82 0.57 -11.16
C GLN A 35 -4.20 -0.24 -12.42
N ARG A 36 -4.16 -1.58 -12.34
CA ARG A 36 -4.55 -2.47 -13.46
C ARG A 36 -6.05 -2.40 -13.79
N LEU A 37 -6.89 -2.16 -12.79
CA LEU A 37 -8.34 -2.01 -12.95
C LEU A 37 -8.76 -0.58 -13.34
N HIS A 38 -7.82 0.35 -13.54
CA HIS A 38 -8.10 1.77 -13.79
C HIS A 38 -8.95 2.43 -12.69
N LEU A 39 -8.75 2.00 -11.43
CA LEU A 39 -9.41 2.54 -10.24
C LEU A 39 -8.48 3.52 -9.53
N ASP A 40 -8.22 4.66 -10.17
CA ASP A 40 -7.15 5.59 -9.80
C ASP A 40 -7.27 6.14 -8.37
N ASP A 41 -8.48 6.48 -7.91
CA ASP A 41 -8.73 7.00 -6.56
C ASP A 41 -8.37 5.97 -5.47
N LEU A 42 -8.70 4.70 -5.71
CA LEU A 42 -8.41 3.59 -4.80
C LEU A 42 -6.92 3.26 -4.79
N ALA A 43 -6.28 3.33 -5.96
CA ALA A 43 -4.83 3.19 -6.09
C ALA A 43 -4.10 4.29 -5.32
N ALA A 44 -4.49 5.55 -5.53
CA ALA A 44 -3.89 6.71 -4.87
C ALA A 44 -4.04 6.65 -3.34
N THR A 45 -5.24 6.32 -2.86
CA THR A 45 -5.52 6.19 -1.42
C THR A 45 -4.68 5.08 -0.80
N SER A 46 -4.62 3.91 -1.44
CA SER A 46 -3.82 2.77 -0.94
C SER A 46 -2.33 3.10 -0.94
N LEU A 47 -1.86 3.84 -1.94
CA LEU A 47 -0.47 4.29 -2.04
C LEU A 47 -0.11 5.30 -0.95
N GLU A 48 -1.01 6.22 -0.61
CA GLU A 48 -0.79 7.16 0.50
C GLU A 48 -0.65 6.43 1.84
N VAL A 49 -1.50 5.43 2.09
CA VAL A 49 -1.42 4.59 3.29
C VAL A 49 -0.11 3.80 3.32
N LEU A 50 0.30 3.22 2.18
CA LEU A 50 1.58 2.51 2.04
C LEU A 50 2.76 3.44 2.33
N LYS A 51 2.82 4.63 1.72
CA LYS A 51 3.89 5.62 1.94
C LYS A 51 3.96 6.10 3.39
N THR A 52 2.81 6.31 4.01
CA THR A 52 2.72 6.86 5.36
C THR A 52 3.17 5.84 6.41
N ASN A 53 2.78 4.57 6.25
CA ASN A 53 3.04 3.54 7.26
C ASN A 53 4.26 2.66 6.95
N TYR A 54 4.62 2.52 5.68
CA TYR A 54 5.72 1.66 5.19
C TYR A 54 6.60 2.41 4.18
N PRO A 55 7.21 3.56 4.55
CA PRO A 55 8.00 4.39 3.62
C PRO A 55 9.22 3.65 3.04
N ASN A 56 9.73 2.63 3.73
CA ASN A 56 10.86 1.81 3.30
C ASN A 56 10.42 0.54 2.53
N HIS A 57 9.15 0.45 2.11
CA HIS A 57 8.65 -0.72 1.39
C HIS A 57 9.40 -0.90 0.06
N PRO A 58 9.82 -2.12 -0.34
CA PRO A 58 10.64 -2.34 -1.54
C PRO A 58 10.00 -1.87 -2.86
N GLN A 59 8.67 -1.81 -2.91
CA GLN A 59 7.90 -1.30 -4.06
C GLN A 59 7.72 0.22 -4.05
N LEU A 60 8.35 0.95 -3.13
CA LEU A 60 8.43 2.41 -3.15
C LEU A 60 9.84 2.83 -3.56
N VAL A 61 9.96 3.40 -4.75
CA VAL A 61 11.22 3.93 -5.30
C VAL A 61 11.03 5.41 -5.56
N ASP A 62 11.83 6.26 -4.91
CA ASP A 62 11.75 7.73 -5.02
C ASP A 62 10.33 8.29 -4.79
N GLY A 63 9.59 7.67 -3.86
CA GLY A 63 8.22 8.07 -3.56
C GLY A 63 7.21 7.72 -4.66
N LYS A 64 7.58 6.88 -5.63
CA LYS A 64 6.69 6.31 -6.64
C LYS A 64 6.50 4.83 -6.39
N PHE A 65 5.30 4.33 -6.69
CA PHE A 65 5.03 2.90 -6.62
C PHE A 65 5.64 2.20 -7.83
N ASN A 66 6.43 1.16 -7.59
CA ASN A 66 7.02 0.29 -8.60
C ASN A 66 6.43 -1.13 -8.46
N PRO A 67 5.51 -1.54 -9.35
CA PRO A 67 4.93 -2.88 -9.31
C PRO A 67 6.01 -3.94 -9.53
N ARG A 68 5.95 -5.05 -8.78
CA ARG A 68 6.95 -6.15 -8.91
C ARG A 68 6.83 -6.88 -10.24
N GLN A 69 5.66 -6.85 -10.86
CA GLN A 69 5.34 -7.64 -12.03
C GLN A 69 4.85 -6.71 -13.15
N ALA A 70 5.78 -5.94 -13.72
CA ALA A 70 5.52 -5.15 -14.92
C ALA A 70 5.40 -6.01 -16.21
N GLU A 71 5.67 -7.34 -16.13
CA GLU A 71 5.99 -8.16 -17.31
C GLU A 71 5.42 -9.59 -17.29
N ALA A 72 4.23 -9.83 -16.73
CA ALA A 72 3.58 -11.16 -16.80
C ALA A 72 2.42 -11.24 -17.81
N ASP A 73 2.22 -10.21 -18.62
CA ASP A 73 1.29 -10.24 -19.74
C ASP A 73 2.10 -10.31 -21.05
N ASN A 74 2.55 -11.52 -21.39
CA ASN A 74 3.03 -11.90 -22.72
C ASN A 74 2.10 -12.97 -23.28
#